data_AF-A0A377ISA9-F1
#
_entry.id   AF-A0A377ISA9-F1
#
_cell.length_a   1.000
_cell.length_b   1.000
_cell.length_c   1.000
_cell.angle_alpha   90.00
_cell.angle_beta   90.00
_cell.angle_gamma   90.00
#
_symmetry.space_group_name_H-M   'P 1'
#
loop_
_entity.id
_entity.type
_entity.pdbx_description
1 polymer ?
#
loop_
_entity_poly.entity_id
_entity_poly.type
_entity_poly.pdbx_seq_one_letter_code
_entity_poly.pdbx_strand_id
1 'polypeptide(L)' 'MGKISKLVIAHKDRFVRFGFEYFESFAQTHGCEIIIMNQISLSPEAEMTQDLLSIIHCLVLGFMA' A
#
# COMPACT_ATOMS: atom_id res chain seq x y z
N MET A 1 -4.96 22.39 -10.11
CA MET A 1 -6.14 21.70 -9.54
C MET A 1 -6.07 20.23 -9.92
N GLY A 2 -6.19 19.34 -8.94
CA GLY A 2 -6.13 17.90 -9.15
C GLY A 2 -7.24 17.45 -10.11
N LYS A 3 -6.89 16.59 -11.08
CA LYS A 3 -7.85 16.07 -12.08
C LYS A 3 -8.69 14.91 -11.54
N ILE A 4 -8.32 14.37 -10.39
CA ILE A 4 -8.92 13.18 -9.79
C ILE A 4 -9.63 13.60 -8.51
N SER A 5 -10.94 13.37 -8.48
CA SER A 5 -11.82 13.66 -7.35
C SER A 5 -11.98 12.47 -6.41
N LYS A 6 -11.93 11.25 -6.95
CA LYS A 6 -12.07 10.01 -6.17
C LYS A 6 -11.11 8.95 -6.67
N LEU A 7 -10.42 8.29 -5.74
CA LEU A 7 -9.56 7.14 -5.99
C LEU A 7 -10.17 5.90 -5.34
N VAL A 8 -10.64 4.95 -6.15
CA VAL A 8 -11.27 3.72 -5.65
C VAL A 8 -10.23 2.60 -5.67
N ILE A 9 -10.00 1.98 -4.52
CA ILE A 9 -9.05 0.87 -4.36
C ILE A 9 -9.76 -0.33 -3.73
N ALA A 10 -9.41 -1.55 -4.15
CA ALA A 10 -9.98 -2.77 -3.57
C ALA A 10 -9.43 -3.04 -2.16
N HIS A 11 -8.13 -2.87 -1.95
CA HIS A 11 -7.47 -3.11 -0.66
C HIS A 11 -6.39 -2.09 -0.40
N LYS A 12 -6.19 -1.75 0.89
CA LYS A 12 -5.12 -0.87 1.37
C LYS A 12 -3.74 -1.37 0.88
N ASP A 13 -3.49 -2.67 1.01
CA ASP A 13 -2.21 -3.32 0.67
C ASP A 13 -1.89 -3.32 -0.84
N ARG A 14 -2.92 -3.28 -1.69
CA ARG A 14 -2.75 -3.20 -3.15
C ARG A 14 -2.39 -1.79 -3.64
N PHE A 15 -2.70 -0.78 -2.84
CA PHE A 15 -2.35 0.60 -3.14
C PHE A 15 -0.94 0.93 -2.65
N VAL A 16 -0.62 0.55 -1.42
CA VAL A 16 0.72 0.75 -0.85
C VAL A 16 0.96 -0.24 0.30
N ARG A 17 2.15 -0.85 0.32
CA ARG A 17 2.59 -1.77 1.39
C ARG A 17 2.83 -1.06 2.73
N PHE A 18 3.33 0.18 2.70
CA PHE A 18 3.69 0.96 3.88
C PHE A 18 3.38 2.45 3.69
N GLY A 19 2.99 3.15 4.75
CA GLY A 19 2.82 4.61 4.72
C GLY A 19 1.55 5.08 4.01
N PHE A 20 0.46 4.31 4.10
CA PHE A 20 -0.84 4.72 3.56
C PHE A 20 -1.34 6.03 4.16
N GLU A 21 -1.05 6.31 5.44
CA GLU A 21 -1.49 7.54 6.12
C GLU A 21 -0.96 8.80 5.40
N TYR A 22 0.24 8.72 4.81
CA TYR A 22 0.80 9.80 4.01
C TYR A 22 -0.03 10.05 2.75
N PHE A 23 -0.38 8.99 2.02
CA PHE A 23 -1.15 9.09 0.78
C PHE A 23 -2.58 9.56 1.03
N GLU A 24 -3.19 9.14 2.15
CA GLU A 24 -4.50 9.63 2.56
C GLU A 24 -4.48 11.14 2.83
N SER A 25 -3.50 11.60 3.61
CA SER A 25 -3.31 13.03 3.91
C SER A 25 -3.01 13.85 2.65
N PHE A 26 -2.19 13.29 1.75
CA PHE A 26 -1.86 13.90 0.47
C PHE A 26 -3.10 14.02 -0.44
N ALA A 27 -3.91 12.95 -0.53
CA ALA A 27 -5.14 12.96 -1.32
C ALA A 27 -6.15 13.98 -0.79
N GLN A 28 -6.35 14.05 0.53
CA GLN A 28 -7.22 15.04 1.16
C GLN A 28 -6.79 16.48 0.87
N THR A 29 -5.48 16.75 0.94
CA THR A 29 -4.92 18.09 0.63
C THR A 29 -5.22 18.53 -0.81
N HIS A 30 -5.38 17.56 -1.72
CA HIS A 30 -5.69 17.81 -3.14
C HIS A 30 -7.18 17.69 -3.48
N GLY A 31 -8.06 17.50 -2.48
CA GLY A 31 -9.51 17.32 -2.68
C GLY A 31 -9.87 15.98 -3.32
N CYS A 32 -9.02 14.97 -3.16
CA CYS A 32 -9.24 13.60 -3.64
C CYS A 32 -9.66 12.71 -2.47
N GLU A 33 -10.76 11.98 -2.63
CA GLU A 33 -11.26 11.02 -1.66
C GLU A 33 -10.80 9.60 -2.02
N ILE A 34 -10.15 8.88 -1.09
CA ILE A 34 -9.79 7.47 -1.28
C ILE A 34 -10.91 6.59 -0.74
N ILE A 35 -11.49 5.75 -1.61
CA ILE A 35 -12.58 4.82 -1.27
C ILE A 35 -12.03 3.39 -1.31
N ILE A 36 -12.14 2.67 -0.18
CA ILE A 36 -11.68 1.29 -0.05
C ILE A 36 -12.86 0.33 -0.18
N MET A 37 -12.90 -0.42 -1.29
CA MET A 37 -13.88 -1.48 -1.53
C MET A 37 -13.38 -2.78 -0.91
N ASN A 38 -13.45 -2.90 0.42
CA ASN A 38 -12.96 -4.05 1.20
C ASN A 38 -13.45 -5.40 0.65
N GLN A 39 -12.66 -6.04 -0.21
CA GLN A 39 -12.99 -7.25 -0.95
C GLN A 39 -12.28 -8.47 -0.35
N ILE A 40 -12.51 -8.81 0.92
CA ILE A 40 -11.94 -9.97 1.66
C ILE A 40 -10.78 -10.67 0.89
N SER A 41 -9.62 -10.05 0.86
CA SER A 41 -8.42 -10.67 0.32
C SER A 41 -7.85 -11.56 1.41
N LEU A 42 -7.23 -12.67 1.00
CA LEU A 42 -6.58 -13.68 1.84
C LEU A 42 -5.83 -13.09 3.04
N SER A 43 -5.75 -13.85 4.15
CA SER A 43 -5.32 -13.38 5.48
C SER A 43 -4.15 -12.38 5.42
N PRO A 44 -4.36 -11.11 5.81
CA PRO A 44 -3.37 -10.04 5.66
C PRO A 44 -2.03 -10.34 6.34
N GLU A 45 -2.03 -11.19 7.37
CA GLU A 45 -0.83 -11.61 8.10
C GLU A 45 0.17 -12.38 7.22
N ALA A 46 -0.32 -13.20 6.31
CA ALA A 46 0.53 -14.03 5.44
C ALA A 46 1.21 -13.20 4.35
N GLU A 47 0.50 -12.23 3.75
CA GLU A 47 1.07 -11.31 2.75
C GLU A 47 2.13 -10.39 3.38
N MET A 48 1.84 -9.81 4.56
CA MET A 48 2.81 -8.97 5.27
C MET A 48 4.09 -9.74 5.64
N THR A 49 3.96 -11.01 6.04
CA THR A 49 5.12 -11.86 6.36
C THR A 49 5.96 -12.13 5.11
N GLN A 50 5.32 -12.39 3.96
CA GLN A 50 6.02 -12.58 2.69
C GLN A 50 6.75 -11.32 2.21
N ASP A 51 6.14 -10.14 2.36
CA ASP A 51 6.79 -8.88 1.99
C ASP A 51 7.99 -8.57 2.89
N LEU A 52 7.89 -8.83 4.20
CA LEU A 52 9.02 -8.69 5.12
C LEU A 52 10.15 -9.66 4.79
N LEU A 53 9.83 -10.94 4.54
CA LEU A 53 10.81 -11.93 4.10
C LEU A 53 11.49 -11.52 2.79
N SER A 54 10.73 -10.93 1.86
CA SER A 54 11.28 -10.43 0.60
C SER A 54 12.25 -9.26 0.80
N ILE A 55 11.95 -8.33 1.72
CA ILE A 55 12.84 -7.22 2.08
C ILE A 55 14.12 -7.76 2.74
N ILE A 56 13.98 -8.63 3.74
CA ILE A 56 15.13 -9.24 4.44
C ILE A 56 16.00 -10.01 3.44
N HIS A 57 15.38 -10.82 2.59
CA HIS A 57 16.08 -11.60 1.58
C HIS A 57 16.83 -10.71 0.58
N CYS A 58 16.20 -9.63 0.12
CA CYS A 58 16.83 -8.64 -0.76
C CYS A 58 18.02 -7.94 -0.07
N LEU A 59 17.90 -7.61 1.21
CA LEU A 59 18.97 -6.96 1.99
C LEU A 59 20.14 -7.91 2.26
N VAL A 60 19.85 -9.18 2.55
CA VAL A 60 20.85 -10.22 2.87
C VAL A 60 21.58 -10.70 1.63
N LEU A 61 20.91 -10.89 0.50
CA LEU A 61 21.57 -11.29 -0.76
C LEU A 61 22.37 -10.16 -1.42
N GLY A 62 21.96 -8.90 -1.24
CA GLY A 62 22.73 -7.75 -1.74
C GLY A 62 24.11 -7.55 -1.09
N PHE A 63 24.36 -8.22 0.04
CA PHE A 63 25.65 -8.19 0.76
C PHE A 63 26.61 -9.33 0.35
N MET A 64 26.15 -10.32 -0.41
CA MET A 64 26.97 -11.45 -0.89
C MET A 64 27.40 -11.31 -2.36
N ALA A 65 27.06 -10.21 -3.02
CA ALA A 65 27.47 -9.88 -4.40
C ALA A 65 28.61 -8.86 -4.43
#